data_AF-A0A944BXV1-F1
#
_entry.id   AF-A0A944BXV1-F1
#
_cell.length_a   1.000
_cell.length_b   1.000
_cell.length_c   1.000
_cell.angle_alpha   90.00
_cell.angle_beta   90.00
_cell.angle_gamma   90.00
#
_symmetry.space_group_name_H-M   'P 1'
#
loop_
_entity.id
_entity.type
_entity.pdbx_description
1 polymer ?
#
loop_
_entity_poly.entity_id
_entity_poly.type
_entity_poly.pdbx_seq_one_letter_code
_entity_poly.pdbx_strand_id
1 'polypeptide(L)'
;MSNIKFTPLFRLLSVALCIVMTLASVSFGVYAERDFQAEIDALESKIDANNAKKEDKQKSADELNEEIDTLQEQIDVYNAQISELNSQIASYDAVINQHEAEIAKLDESINETGVQIDKLNAQIANTQDVLAERMRASYMAGETSILEILLDSSDFESFLTRLELLSAVAKRDNELISAYNSQIDESNKLVEQLNTQKQEQVDKQAAVEAERAKIVDSRAQIQSARNSISSQQAKLEKKVDSYNSILSNLDQSSAQYRA
;
A
#
# COMPACT_ATOMS: atom_id res chain seq x y z
N MET A 1 -48.56 98.81 80.98
CA MET A 1 -49.81 98.03 80.78
C MET A 1 -49.91 97.65 79.31
N SER A 2 -49.70 96.39 78.95
CA SER A 2 -50.59 95.59 78.08
C SER A 2 -49.84 94.38 77.54
N ASN A 3 -50.34 93.23 77.96
CA ASN A 3 -49.97 91.89 77.56
C ASN A 3 -50.47 91.55 76.13
N ILE A 4 -49.64 90.79 75.40
CA ILE A 4 -49.97 89.67 74.48
C ILE A 4 -50.71 90.06 73.16
N LYS A 5 -50.29 89.63 71.97
CA LYS A 5 -50.66 88.33 71.36
C LYS A 5 -49.78 87.98 70.15
N PHE A 6 -49.19 86.78 70.20
CA PHE A 6 -48.60 86.07 69.06
C PHE A 6 -49.73 85.54 68.15
N THR A 7 -49.69 85.86 66.87
CA THR A 7 -50.64 85.38 65.84
C THR A 7 -49.87 85.01 64.55
N PRO A 8 -50.47 84.20 63.65
CA PRO A 8 -49.87 83.03 63.01
C PRO A 8 -48.95 83.31 61.79
N LEU A 9 -48.60 84.56 61.53
CA LEU A 9 -47.88 84.97 60.32
C LEU A 9 -46.39 84.55 60.33
N PHE A 10 -45.79 84.47 61.52
CA PHE A 10 -44.37 84.09 61.68
C PHE A 10 -44.12 82.57 61.53
N ARG A 11 -45.17 81.75 61.66
CA ARG A 11 -45.11 80.29 61.46
C ARG A 11 -45.19 79.86 59.99
N LEU A 12 -45.79 80.68 59.13
CA LEU A 12 -45.85 80.43 57.68
C LEU A 12 -44.55 80.80 56.95
N LEU A 13 -43.82 81.80 57.46
CA LEU A 13 -42.57 82.26 56.87
C LEU A 13 -41.40 81.28 57.08
N SER A 14 -41.35 80.58 58.23
CA SER A 14 -40.28 79.60 58.52
C SER A 14 -40.46 78.27 57.78
N VAL A 15 -41.71 77.87 57.51
CA VAL A 15 -42.01 76.64 56.74
C VAL A 15 -41.68 76.82 55.26
N ALA A 16 -41.92 78.01 54.69
CA ALA A 16 -41.56 78.31 53.31
C ALA A 16 -40.04 78.38 53.07
N LEU A 17 -39.27 78.88 54.04
CA LEU A 17 -37.79 78.97 53.94
C LEU A 17 -37.11 77.60 54.08
N CYS A 18 -37.63 76.70 54.92
CA CYS A 18 -37.13 75.33 55.05
C CYS A 18 -37.44 74.47 53.81
N ILE A 19 -38.58 74.66 53.15
CA ILE A 19 -38.94 73.90 51.94
C ILE A 19 -38.07 74.31 50.73
N VAL A 20 -37.67 75.59 50.64
CA VAL A 20 -36.77 76.05 49.56
C VAL A 20 -35.32 75.61 49.79
N MET A 21 -34.83 75.54 51.04
CA MET A 21 -33.50 75.01 51.34
C MET A 21 -33.39 73.48 51.20
N THR A 22 -34.46 72.72 51.48
CA THR A 22 -34.45 71.26 51.23
C THR A 22 -34.63 70.92 49.75
N LEU A 23 -35.39 71.71 48.97
CA LEU A 23 -35.52 71.50 47.53
C LEU A 23 -34.24 71.85 46.75
N ALA A 24 -33.47 72.85 47.18
CA ALA A 24 -32.19 73.19 46.54
C ALA A 24 -31.05 72.20 46.87
N SER A 25 -31.06 71.58 48.05
CA SER A 25 -30.10 70.52 48.41
C SER A 25 -30.46 69.16 47.81
N VAL A 26 -31.75 68.85 47.65
CA VAL A 26 -32.21 67.68 46.88
C VAL A 26 -31.91 67.85 45.38
N SER A 27 -31.98 69.07 44.85
CA SER A 27 -31.72 69.32 43.42
C SER A 27 -30.24 69.49 43.05
N PHE A 28 -29.30 69.50 44.00
CA PHE A 28 -27.84 69.45 43.69
C PHE A 28 -27.26 68.04 43.90
N GLY A 29 -27.81 67.25 44.85
CA GLY A 29 -27.45 65.83 45.03
C GLY A 29 -28.03 64.90 43.96
N VAL A 30 -29.27 65.12 43.51
CA VAL A 30 -29.95 64.22 42.56
C VAL A 30 -29.37 64.28 41.13
N TYR A 31 -28.65 65.33 40.75
CA TYR A 31 -28.00 65.38 39.42
C TYR A 31 -26.61 64.74 39.42
N ALA A 32 -25.84 64.82 40.51
CA ALA A 32 -24.54 64.17 40.62
C ALA A 32 -24.68 62.64 40.80
N GLU A 33 -25.65 62.17 41.59
CA GLU A 33 -25.88 60.74 41.84
C GLU A 33 -26.44 60.00 40.61
N ARG A 34 -27.20 60.70 39.74
CA ARG A 34 -27.77 60.15 38.51
C ARG A 34 -26.73 59.95 37.40
N ASP A 35 -25.70 60.80 37.34
CA ASP A 35 -24.58 60.65 36.39
C ASP A 35 -23.67 59.48 36.80
N PHE A 36 -23.38 59.30 38.10
CA PHE A 36 -22.61 58.14 38.56
C PHE A 36 -23.36 56.82 38.39
N GLN A 37 -24.68 56.78 38.63
CA GLN A 37 -25.47 55.56 38.41
C GLN A 37 -25.53 55.18 36.93
N ALA A 38 -25.65 56.17 36.02
CA ALA A 38 -25.59 55.91 34.58
C ALA A 38 -24.22 55.40 34.12
N GLU A 39 -23.14 55.86 34.76
CA GLU A 39 -21.77 55.37 34.50
C GLU A 39 -21.55 53.94 35.04
N ILE A 40 -22.13 53.61 36.21
CA ILE A 40 -22.13 52.24 36.77
C ILE A 40 -22.90 51.28 35.85
N ASP A 41 -24.13 51.63 35.44
CA ASP A 41 -24.95 50.80 34.56
C ASP A 41 -24.25 50.59 33.19
N ALA A 42 -23.56 51.62 32.68
CA ALA A 42 -22.76 51.54 31.47
C ALA A 42 -21.52 50.63 31.64
N LEU A 43 -20.86 50.67 32.80
CA LEU A 43 -19.76 49.76 33.13
C LEU A 43 -20.23 48.32 33.27
N GLU A 44 -21.35 48.06 33.95
CA GLU A 44 -21.94 46.73 34.11
C GLU A 44 -22.31 46.14 32.74
N SER A 45 -23.00 46.91 31.90
CA SER A 45 -23.32 46.48 30.52
C SER A 45 -22.06 46.14 29.72
N LYS A 46 -20.97 46.90 29.92
CA LYS A 46 -19.69 46.64 29.26
C LYS A 46 -19.01 45.38 29.81
N ILE A 47 -19.09 45.12 31.12
CA ILE A 47 -18.58 43.90 31.75
C ILE A 47 -19.33 42.68 31.21
N ASP A 48 -20.66 42.72 31.16
CA ASP A 48 -21.48 41.62 30.64
C ASP A 48 -21.18 41.34 29.17
N ALA A 49 -21.09 42.39 28.34
CA ALA A 49 -20.72 42.26 26.94
C ALA A 49 -19.31 41.66 26.74
N ASN A 50 -18.37 41.97 27.63
CA ASN A 50 -17.02 41.41 27.58
C ASN A 50 -16.96 39.97 28.09
N ASN A 51 -17.74 39.62 29.11
CA ASN A 51 -17.87 38.25 29.60
C ASN A 51 -18.47 37.35 28.53
N ALA A 52 -19.54 37.80 27.85
CA ALA A 52 -20.12 37.08 26.72
C ALA A 52 -19.10 36.87 25.58
N LYS A 53 -18.36 37.92 25.20
CA LYS A 53 -17.27 37.79 24.20
C LYS A 53 -16.17 36.84 24.63
N LYS A 54 -15.85 36.77 25.93
CA LYS A 54 -14.86 35.85 26.47
C LYS A 54 -15.34 34.40 26.39
N GLU A 55 -16.60 34.16 26.74
CA GLU A 55 -17.24 32.85 26.65
C GLU A 55 -17.32 32.36 25.20
N ASP A 56 -17.76 33.21 24.27
CA ASP A 56 -17.80 32.89 22.83
C ASP A 56 -16.41 32.54 22.28
N LYS A 57 -15.38 33.31 22.67
CA LYS A 57 -14.00 33.04 22.28
C LYS A 57 -13.46 31.75 22.89
N GLN A 58 -13.78 31.45 24.14
CA GLN A 58 -13.38 30.20 24.80
C GLN A 58 -14.00 29.01 24.08
N LYS A 59 -15.31 29.07 23.79
CA LYS A 59 -16.01 28.04 23.03
C LYS A 59 -15.39 27.83 21.65
N SER A 60 -15.08 28.92 20.94
CA SER A 60 -14.42 28.84 19.63
C SER A 60 -13.00 28.25 19.72
N ALA A 61 -12.27 28.50 20.81
CA ALA A 61 -10.97 27.88 21.05
C ALA A 61 -11.11 26.38 21.31
N ASP A 62 -12.07 25.97 22.11
CA ASP A 62 -12.33 24.56 22.42
C ASP A 62 -12.76 23.79 21.15
N GLU A 63 -13.65 24.35 20.34
CA GLU A 63 -14.05 23.79 19.02
C GLU A 63 -12.85 23.63 18.08
N LEU A 64 -11.99 24.66 17.97
CA LEU A 64 -10.78 24.58 17.16
C LEU A 64 -9.80 23.52 17.66
N ASN A 65 -9.68 23.34 18.98
CA ASN A 65 -8.82 22.32 19.57
C ASN A 65 -9.30 20.91 19.20
N GLU A 66 -10.62 20.64 19.29
CA GLU A 66 -11.19 19.35 18.85
C GLU A 66 -10.96 19.09 17.36
N GLU A 67 -11.08 20.11 16.51
CA GLU A 67 -10.80 19.99 15.08
C GLU A 67 -9.30 19.77 14.78
N ILE A 68 -8.41 20.38 15.57
CA ILE A 68 -6.96 20.16 15.51
C ILE A 68 -6.65 18.70 15.84
N ASP A 69 -7.19 18.17 16.94
CA ASP A 69 -7.00 16.79 17.37
C ASP A 69 -7.51 15.82 16.29
N THR A 70 -8.70 16.08 15.74
CA THR A 70 -9.27 15.29 14.63
C THR A 70 -8.37 15.27 13.39
N LEU A 71 -7.78 16.41 13.02
CA LEU A 71 -6.87 16.48 11.86
C LEU A 71 -5.55 15.74 12.11
N GLN A 72 -5.03 15.77 13.35
CA GLN A 72 -3.85 15.01 13.73
C GLN A 72 -4.12 13.50 13.65
N GLU A 73 -5.26 13.04 14.18
CA GLU A 73 -5.67 11.64 14.07
C GLU A 73 -5.80 11.18 12.62
N GLN A 74 -6.38 12.00 11.74
CA GLN A 74 -6.48 11.67 10.32
C GLN A 74 -5.10 11.55 9.67
N ILE A 75 -4.17 12.46 9.97
CA ILE A 75 -2.77 12.39 9.48
C ILE A 75 -2.10 11.08 9.94
N ASP A 76 -2.29 10.70 11.20
CA ASP A 76 -1.73 9.46 11.75
C ASP A 76 -2.31 8.21 11.07
N VAL A 77 -3.61 8.21 10.76
CA VAL A 77 -4.24 7.14 9.97
C VAL A 77 -3.60 7.02 8.59
N TYR A 78 -3.37 8.13 7.88
CA TYR A 78 -2.71 8.08 6.57
C TYR A 78 -1.24 7.63 6.68
N ASN A 79 -0.52 8.02 7.73
CA ASN A 79 0.84 7.54 7.98
C ASN A 79 0.87 6.03 8.25
N ALA A 80 -0.08 5.51 9.02
CA ALA A 80 -0.23 4.08 9.26
C ALA A 80 -0.53 3.32 7.96
N GLN A 81 -1.43 3.85 7.11
CA GLN A 81 -1.71 3.29 5.78
C GLN A 81 -0.46 3.25 4.90
N ILE A 82 0.34 4.32 4.88
CA ILE A 82 1.60 4.36 4.12
C ILE A 82 2.58 3.29 4.64
N SER A 83 2.70 3.13 5.97
CA SER A 83 3.55 2.11 6.57
C SER A 83 3.14 0.70 6.14
N GLU A 84 1.84 0.41 6.17
CA GLU A 84 1.29 -0.88 5.75
C GLU A 84 1.54 -1.13 4.26
N LEU A 85 1.29 -0.15 3.39
CA LEU A 85 1.56 -0.26 1.96
C LEU A 85 3.05 -0.49 1.66
N ASN A 86 3.96 0.14 2.41
CA ASN A 86 5.40 -0.12 2.28
C ASN A 86 5.78 -1.55 2.70
N SER A 87 5.14 -2.08 3.74
CA SER A 87 5.32 -3.48 4.17
C SER A 87 4.87 -4.46 3.08
N GLN A 88 3.71 -4.18 2.47
CA GLN A 88 3.19 -4.98 1.34
C GLN A 88 4.13 -4.93 0.13
N ILE A 89 4.65 -3.76 -0.22
CA ILE A 89 5.66 -3.62 -1.29
C ILE A 89 6.88 -4.48 -1.00
N ALA A 90 7.41 -4.45 0.23
CA ALA A 90 8.56 -5.28 0.61
C ALA A 90 8.25 -6.79 0.49
N SER A 91 7.03 -7.20 0.83
CA SER A 91 6.58 -8.58 0.66
C SER A 91 6.48 -8.97 -0.82
N TYR A 92 5.94 -8.10 -1.67
CA TYR A 92 5.86 -8.34 -3.12
C TYR A 92 7.26 -8.42 -3.75
N ASP A 93 8.18 -7.53 -3.36
CA ASP A 93 9.58 -7.57 -3.82
C ASP A 93 10.27 -8.88 -3.41
N ALA A 94 10.00 -9.40 -2.21
CA ALA A 94 10.54 -10.69 -1.78
C ALA A 94 10.02 -11.85 -2.64
N VAL A 95 8.73 -11.86 -2.98
CA VAL A 95 8.12 -12.87 -3.87
C VAL A 95 8.69 -12.76 -5.29
N ILE A 96 8.86 -11.54 -5.81
CA ILE A 96 9.50 -11.31 -7.12
C ILE A 96 10.90 -11.91 -7.13
N ASN A 97 11.73 -11.60 -6.12
CA ASN A 97 13.10 -12.13 -6.04
C ASN A 97 13.13 -13.67 -5.97
N GLN A 98 12.17 -14.28 -5.27
CA GLN A 98 12.03 -15.74 -5.25
C GLN A 98 11.71 -16.28 -6.65
N HIS A 99 10.73 -15.72 -7.35
CA HIS A 99 10.37 -16.17 -8.69
C HIS A 99 11.50 -15.94 -9.70
N GLU A 100 12.22 -14.82 -9.62
CA GLU A 100 13.40 -14.56 -10.47
C GLU A 100 14.51 -15.60 -10.24
N ALA A 101 14.75 -16.02 -8.98
CA ALA A 101 15.69 -17.09 -8.68
C ALA A 101 15.22 -18.47 -9.18
N GLU A 102 13.92 -18.74 -9.14
CA GLU A 102 13.33 -19.96 -9.70
C GLU A 102 13.41 -19.98 -11.23
N ILE A 103 13.17 -18.84 -11.88
CA ILE A 103 13.32 -18.66 -13.34
C ILE A 103 14.77 -18.92 -13.75
N ALA A 104 15.76 -18.38 -13.02
CA ALA A 104 17.17 -18.62 -13.34
C ALA A 104 17.55 -20.11 -13.27
N LYS A 105 17.02 -20.85 -12.29
CA LYS A 105 17.20 -22.30 -12.20
C LYS A 105 16.50 -23.06 -13.33
N LEU A 106 15.31 -22.61 -13.72
CA LEU A 106 14.59 -23.17 -14.88
C LEU A 106 15.37 -22.94 -16.17
N ASP A 107 15.97 -21.76 -16.36
CA ASP A 107 16.81 -21.45 -17.52
C ASP A 107 18.02 -22.39 -17.62
N GLU A 108 18.71 -22.63 -16.50
CA GLU A 108 19.79 -23.61 -16.43
C GLU A 108 19.29 -25.01 -16.82
N SER A 109 18.16 -25.44 -16.24
CA SER A 109 17.58 -26.76 -16.50
C SER A 109 17.11 -26.92 -17.95
N ILE A 110 16.50 -25.90 -18.55
CA ILE A 110 16.08 -25.86 -19.96
C ILE A 110 17.30 -26.02 -20.88
N ASN A 111 18.40 -25.33 -20.57
CA ASN A 111 19.64 -25.45 -21.34
C ASN A 111 20.24 -26.85 -21.22
N GLU A 112 20.29 -27.42 -20.02
CA GLU A 112 20.77 -28.79 -19.80
C GLU A 112 19.93 -29.83 -20.55
N THR A 113 18.60 -29.73 -20.46
CA THR A 113 17.68 -30.61 -21.21
C THR A 113 17.85 -30.43 -22.72
N GLY A 114 18.05 -29.20 -23.21
CA GLY A 114 18.36 -28.94 -24.62
C GLY A 114 19.63 -29.64 -25.09
N VAL A 115 20.72 -29.56 -24.31
CA VAL A 115 21.98 -30.26 -24.61
C VAL A 115 21.80 -31.78 -24.61
N GLN A 116 20.99 -32.33 -23.70
CA GLN A 116 20.69 -33.76 -23.65
C GLN A 116 19.92 -34.20 -24.91
N ILE A 117 18.93 -33.42 -25.35
CA ILE A 117 18.18 -33.67 -26.58
C ILE A 117 19.11 -33.66 -27.80
N ASP A 118 19.99 -32.67 -27.92
CA ASP A 118 20.93 -32.58 -29.05
C ASP A 118 21.87 -33.79 -29.11
N LYS A 119 22.39 -34.21 -27.95
CA LYS A 119 23.24 -35.39 -27.85
C LYS A 119 22.47 -36.67 -28.24
N LEU A 120 21.25 -36.82 -27.76
CA LEU A 120 20.42 -37.99 -28.06
C LEU A 120 20.01 -38.02 -29.53
N ASN A 121 19.67 -36.88 -30.13
CA ASN A 121 19.39 -36.77 -31.56
C ASN A 121 20.60 -37.20 -32.43
N ALA A 122 21.82 -36.83 -32.03
CA ALA A 122 23.03 -37.30 -32.71
C ALA A 122 23.21 -38.83 -32.59
N GLN A 123 22.87 -39.42 -31.44
CA GLN A 123 22.89 -40.87 -31.24
C GLN A 123 21.83 -41.59 -32.07
N ILE A 124 20.62 -41.02 -32.16
CA ILE A 124 19.52 -41.52 -32.98
C ILE A 124 19.92 -41.52 -34.45
N ALA A 125 20.48 -40.40 -34.95
CA ALA A 125 20.93 -40.30 -36.33
C ALA A 125 22.00 -41.35 -36.68
N ASN A 126 22.99 -41.54 -35.80
CA ASN A 126 24.00 -42.59 -35.99
C ASN A 126 23.36 -43.99 -35.99
N THR A 127 22.48 -44.28 -35.04
CA THR A 127 21.78 -45.58 -34.97
C THR A 127 20.92 -45.81 -36.22
N GLN A 128 20.28 -44.76 -36.74
CA GLN A 128 19.49 -44.79 -37.97
C GLN A 128 20.36 -45.09 -39.19
N ASP A 129 21.54 -44.48 -39.31
CA ASP A 129 22.49 -44.74 -40.40
C ASP A 129 22.97 -46.19 -40.39
N VAL A 130 23.34 -46.72 -39.22
CA VAL A 130 23.73 -48.13 -39.05
C VAL A 130 22.60 -49.07 -39.45
N LEU A 131 21.36 -48.79 -39.01
CA LEU A 131 20.19 -49.56 -39.40
C LEU A 131 19.93 -49.50 -40.92
N ALA A 132 20.11 -48.34 -41.55
CA ALA A 132 19.94 -48.17 -42.99
C ALA A 132 20.98 -48.96 -43.80
N GLU A 133 22.25 -48.94 -43.39
CA GLU A 133 23.31 -49.76 -43.98
C GLU A 133 23.00 -51.25 -43.85
N ARG A 134 22.57 -51.68 -42.66
CA ARG A 134 22.16 -53.06 -42.40
C ARG A 134 20.98 -53.51 -43.26
N MET A 135 19.95 -52.68 -43.40
CA MET A 135 18.80 -52.96 -44.26
C MET A 135 19.21 -53.05 -45.73
N ARG A 136 20.09 -52.15 -46.20
CA ARG A 136 20.64 -52.21 -47.56
C ARG A 136 21.44 -53.50 -47.78
N ALA A 137 22.30 -53.89 -46.84
CA ALA A 137 23.08 -55.12 -46.94
C ALA A 137 22.19 -56.35 -47.01
N SER A 138 21.14 -56.41 -46.17
CA SER A 138 20.12 -57.46 -46.20
C SER A 138 19.40 -57.51 -47.56
N TYR A 139 19.03 -56.36 -48.13
CA TYR A 139 18.40 -56.28 -49.44
C TYR A 139 19.34 -56.71 -50.59
N MET A 140 20.61 -56.27 -50.56
CA MET A 140 21.60 -56.62 -51.58
C MET A 140 22.01 -58.09 -51.54
N ALA A 141 21.87 -58.75 -50.39
CA ALA A 141 22.06 -60.20 -50.28
C ALA A 141 20.99 -61.00 -51.05
N GLY A 142 19.84 -60.37 -51.40
CA GLY A 142 18.82 -60.96 -52.26
C GLY A 142 18.01 -62.08 -51.62
N GLU A 143 17.34 -62.89 -52.45
CA GLU A 143 16.48 -64.01 -52.04
C GLU A 143 17.24 -65.29 -51.65
N THR A 144 18.58 -65.26 -51.55
CA THR A 144 19.35 -66.44 -51.14
C THR A 144 18.87 -66.86 -49.76
N SER A 145 18.24 -68.03 -49.70
CA SER A 145 17.60 -68.50 -48.47
C SER A 145 18.67 -68.70 -47.40
N ILE A 146 18.40 -68.29 -46.16
CA ILE A 146 19.27 -68.62 -45.01
C ILE A 146 19.57 -70.12 -44.99
N LEU A 147 18.60 -70.95 -45.39
CA LEU A 147 18.78 -72.40 -45.53
C LEU A 147 19.78 -72.78 -46.62
N GLU A 148 19.84 -72.04 -47.73
CA GLU A 148 20.80 -72.25 -48.81
C GLU A 148 22.23 -71.91 -48.34
N ILE A 149 22.42 -70.79 -47.64
CA ILE A 149 23.72 -70.39 -47.06
C ILE A 149 24.22 -71.42 -46.04
N LEU A 150 23.30 -71.96 -45.23
CA LEU A 150 23.60 -72.99 -44.24
C LEU A 150 23.92 -74.34 -44.91
N LEU A 151 23.14 -74.77 -45.92
CA LEU A 151 23.31 -76.06 -46.60
C LEU A 151 24.48 -76.09 -47.61
N ASP A 152 25.00 -74.95 -48.04
CA ASP A 152 26.23 -74.82 -48.83
C ASP A 152 27.53 -74.96 -47.99
N SER A 153 27.41 -75.40 -46.74
CA SER A 153 28.58 -75.66 -45.88
C SER A 153 29.26 -76.98 -46.25
N SER A 154 30.60 -76.98 -46.25
CA SER A 154 31.43 -78.12 -46.68
C SER A 154 31.43 -79.28 -45.68
N ASP A 155 31.19 -78.97 -44.40
CA ASP A 155 31.16 -79.90 -43.27
C ASP A 155 30.28 -79.38 -42.13
N PHE A 156 30.04 -80.24 -41.14
CA PHE A 156 29.16 -79.95 -40.01
C PHE A 156 29.71 -78.85 -39.06
N GLU A 157 31.03 -78.69 -38.98
CA GLU A 157 31.65 -77.63 -38.18
C GLU A 157 31.35 -76.26 -38.80
N SER A 158 31.59 -76.14 -40.11
CA SER A 158 31.30 -74.94 -40.91
C SER A 158 29.82 -74.58 -40.88
N PHE A 159 28.94 -75.59 -40.90
CA PHE A 159 27.49 -75.39 -40.71
C PHE A 159 27.19 -74.70 -39.37
N LEU A 160 27.75 -75.24 -38.27
CA LEU A 160 27.48 -74.72 -36.92
C LEU A 160 28.04 -73.32 -36.74
N THR A 161 29.25 -73.04 -37.25
CA THR A 161 29.84 -71.69 -37.21
C THR A 161 28.99 -70.69 -38.00
N ARG A 162 28.51 -71.04 -39.21
CA ARG A 162 27.62 -70.16 -39.98
C ARG A 162 26.29 -69.92 -39.27
N LEU A 163 25.71 -70.96 -38.66
CA LEU A 163 24.48 -70.85 -37.87
C LEU A 163 24.66 -69.91 -36.67
N GLU A 164 25.77 -70.03 -35.95
CA GLU A 164 26.11 -69.16 -34.82
C GLU A 164 26.29 -67.70 -35.26
N LEU A 165 27.00 -67.46 -36.37
CA LEU A 165 27.18 -66.12 -36.94
C LEU A 165 25.85 -65.48 -37.35
N LEU A 166 24.97 -66.23 -38.04
CA LEU A 166 23.65 -65.74 -38.45
C LEU A 166 22.77 -65.42 -37.24
N SER A 167 22.80 -66.26 -36.21
CA SER A 167 22.11 -66.02 -34.94
C SER A 167 22.64 -64.75 -34.25
N ALA A 168 23.96 -64.58 -34.19
CA ALA A 168 24.61 -63.40 -33.62
C ALA A 168 24.24 -62.11 -34.38
N VAL A 169 24.19 -62.16 -35.71
CA VAL A 169 23.75 -61.05 -36.56
C VAL A 169 22.27 -60.70 -36.28
N ALA A 170 21.38 -61.68 -36.30
CA ALA A 170 19.95 -61.45 -36.03
C ALA A 170 19.72 -60.88 -34.62
N LYS A 171 20.47 -61.38 -33.63
CA LYS A 171 20.44 -60.83 -32.27
C LYS A 171 20.88 -59.37 -32.25
N ARG A 172 22.01 -59.05 -32.91
CA ARG A 172 22.55 -57.68 -32.96
C ARG A 172 21.61 -56.71 -33.67
N ASP A 173 20.99 -57.13 -34.77
CA ASP A 173 20.01 -56.31 -35.50
C ASP A 173 18.78 -56.02 -34.63
N ASN A 174 18.27 -57.01 -33.88
CA ASN A 174 17.19 -56.81 -32.91
C ASN A 174 17.60 -55.86 -31.76
N GLU A 175 18.81 -55.99 -31.23
CA GLU A 175 19.34 -55.07 -30.21
C GLU A 175 19.45 -53.63 -30.74
N LEU A 176 19.86 -53.44 -31.99
CA LEU A 176 19.94 -52.12 -32.63
C LEU A 176 18.55 -51.48 -32.80
N ILE A 177 17.55 -52.25 -33.26
CA ILE A 177 16.17 -51.77 -33.39
C ILE A 177 15.59 -51.41 -32.01
N SER A 178 15.83 -52.25 -31.00
CA SER A 178 15.39 -52.00 -29.63
C SER A 178 16.03 -50.73 -29.06
N ALA A 179 17.34 -50.55 -29.26
CA ALA A 179 18.06 -49.36 -28.86
C ALA A 179 17.53 -48.10 -29.57
N TYR A 180 17.29 -48.18 -30.88
CA TYR A 180 16.70 -47.07 -31.65
C TYR A 180 15.34 -46.64 -31.10
N ASN A 181 14.43 -47.60 -30.88
CA ASN A 181 13.11 -47.31 -30.33
C ASN A 181 13.21 -46.70 -28.91
N SER A 182 14.09 -47.24 -28.06
CA SER A 182 14.32 -46.69 -26.72
C SER A 182 14.86 -45.26 -26.76
N GLN A 183 15.75 -44.94 -27.70
CA GLN A 183 16.28 -43.58 -27.87
C GLN A 183 15.18 -42.61 -28.34
N ILE A 184 14.31 -43.03 -29.26
CA ILE A 184 13.16 -42.23 -29.71
C ILE A 184 12.20 -41.96 -28.54
N ASP A 185 11.90 -42.97 -27.72
CA ASP A 185 11.04 -42.83 -26.55
C ASP A 185 11.65 -41.87 -25.50
N GLU A 186 12.96 -41.98 -25.26
CA GLU A 186 13.69 -41.07 -24.36
C GLU A 186 13.70 -39.63 -24.91
N SER A 187 13.89 -39.45 -26.21
CA SER A 187 13.84 -38.14 -26.86
C SER A 187 12.46 -37.50 -26.71
N ASN A 188 11.38 -38.27 -26.91
CA ASN A 188 10.02 -37.76 -26.73
C ASN A 188 9.77 -37.31 -25.28
N LYS A 189 10.26 -38.06 -24.29
CA LYS A 189 10.17 -37.67 -22.87
C LYS A 189 10.94 -36.40 -22.56
N LEU A 190 12.15 -36.25 -23.09
CA LEU A 190 12.95 -35.03 -22.88
C LEU A 190 12.30 -33.81 -23.56
N VAL A 191 11.70 -33.98 -24.74
CA VAL A 191 10.96 -32.91 -25.42
C VAL A 191 9.72 -32.51 -24.62
N GLU A 192 8.98 -33.48 -24.06
CA GLU A 192 7.84 -33.20 -23.18
C GLU A 192 8.29 -32.44 -21.93
N GLN A 193 9.35 -32.91 -21.25
CA GLN A 193 9.94 -32.23 -20.11
C GLN A 193 10.36 -30.79 -20.44
N LEU A 194 11.04 -30.58 -21.58
CA LEU A 194 11.46 -29.26 -22.03
C LEU A 194 10.27 -28.31 -22.23
N ASN A 195 9.17 -28.81 -22.80
CA ASN A 195 7.96 -28.03 -22.98
C ASN A 195 7.31 -27.67 -21.64
N THR A 196 7.27 -28.60 -20.68
CA THR A 196 6.79 -28.33 -19.32
C THR A 196 7.63 -27.26 -18.62
N GLN A 197 8.96 -27.37 -18.68
CA GLN A 197 9.87 -26.40 -18.08
C GLN A 197 9.69 -24.99 -18.68
N LYS A 198 9.55 -24.91 -20.01
CA LYS A 198 9.28 -23.63 -20.71
C LYS A 198 7.92 -23.04 -20.31
N GLN A 199 6.89 -23.87 -20.16
CA GLN A 199 5.59 -23.39 -19.70
C GLN A 199 5.68 -22.86 -18.27
N GLU A 200 6.35 -23.59 -17.36
CA GLU A 200 6.55 -23.16 -15.99
C GLU A 200 7.32 -21.83 -15.91
N GLN A 201 8.33 -21.65 -16.77
CA GLN A 201 9.05 -20.38 -16.89
C GLN A 201 8.13 -19.22 -17.27
N VAL A 202 7.28 -19.40 -18.29
CA VAL A 202 6.32 -18.38 -18.74
C VAL A 202 5.33 -18.04 -17.62
N ASP A 203 4.83 -19.05 -16.91
CA ASP A 203 3.89 -18.85 -15.80
C ASP A 203 4.52 -18.05 -14.66
N LYS A 204 5.78 -18.33 -14.32
CA LYS A 204 6.53 -17.55 -13.31
C LYS A 204 6.84 -16.12 -13.77
N GLN A 205 7.15 -15.91 -15.05
CA GLN A 205 7.33 -14.57 -15.60
C GLN A 205 6.03 -13.75 -15.51
N ALA A 206 4.88 -14.38 -15.81
CA ALA A 206 3.58 -13.74 -15.65
C ALA A 206 3.27 -13.41 -14.18
N ALA A 207 3.65 -14.30 -13.24
CA ALA A 207 3.52 -14.04 -11.81
C ALA A 207 4.37 -12.84 -11.35
N VAL A 208 5.62 -12.73 -11.83
CA VAL A 208 6.49 -11.56 -11.56
C VAL A 208 5.83 -10.27 -12.03
N GLU A 209 5.28 -10.23 -13.25
CA GLU A 209 4.61 -9.04 -13.77
C GLU A 209 3.35 -8.69 -12.97
N ALA A 210 2.59 -9.69 -12.50
CA ALA A 210 1.45 -9.47 -11.63
C ALA A 210 1.84 -8.85 -10.28
N GLU A 211 2.92 -9.31 -9.65
CA GLU A 211 3.41 -8.71 -8.41
C GLU A 211 3.97 -7.29 -8.64
N ARG A 212 4.66 -7.04 -9.77
CA ARG A 212 5.11 -5.70 -10.16
C ARG A 212 3.95 -4.73 -10.32
N ALA A 213 2.82 -5.17 -10.89
CA ALA A 213 1.62 -4.36 -11.00
C ALA A 213 1.06 -3.96 -9.62
N LYS A 214 1.01 -4.89 -8.66
CA LYS A 214 0.58 -4.58 -7.28
C LYS A 214 1.48 -3.54 -6.62
N ILE A 215 2.80 -3.60 -6.84
CA ILE A 215 3.74 -2.59 -6.33
C ILE A 215 3.43 -1.21 -6.91
N VAL A 216 3.14 -1.12 -8.21
CA VAL A 216 2.76 0.14 -8.87
C VAL A 216 1.48 0.71 -8.24
N ASP A 217 0.47 -0.13 -8.03
CA ASP A 217 -0.78 0.27 -7.39
C ASP A 217 -0.57 0.75 -5.95
N SER A 218 0.20 0.02 -5.14
CA SER A 218 0.54 0.44 -3.77
C SER A 218 1.30 1.76 -3.76
N ARG A 219 2.21 2.01 -4.71
CA ARG A 219 2.92 3.30 -4.83
C ARG A 219 1.98 4.45 -5.20
N ALA A 220 0.99 4.21 -6.06
CA ALA A 220 -0.02 5.20 -6.40
C ALA A 220 -0.92 5.54 -5.19
N GLN A 221 -1.28 4.54 -4.38
CA GLN A 221 -2.02 4.73 -3.14
C GLN A 221 -1.19 5.52 -2.10
N ILE A 222 0.09 5.20 -1.94
CA ILE A 222 1.01 5.97 -1.07
C ILE A 222 1.07 7.43 -1.51
N GLN A 223 1.18 7.71 -2.81
CA GLN A 223 1.22 9.08 -3.31
C GLN A 223 -0.08 9.83 -3.01
N SER A 224 -1.23 9.16 -3.16
CA SER A 224 -2.53 9.74 -2.83
C SER A 224 -2.65 10.04 -1.33
N ALA A 225 -2.21 9.12 -0.47
CA ALA A 225 -2.16 9.33 0.98
C ALA A 225 -1.25 10.51 1.36
N ARG A 226 -0.08 10.65 0.74
CA ARG A 226 0.82 11.80 0.94
C ARG A 226 0.17 13.13 0.56
N ASN A 227 -0.55 13.16 -0.56
CA ASN A 227 -1.27 14.36 -0.97
C ASN A 227 -2.37 14.72 0.06
N SER A 228 -3.09 13.72 0.58
CA SER A 228 -4.09 13.91 1.65
C SER A 228 -3.47 14.44 2.94
N ILE A 229 -2.32 13.90 3.36
CA ILE A 229 -1.57 14.39 4.53
C ILE A 229 -1.18 15.86 4.32
N SER A 230 -0.60 16.21 3.16
CA SER A 230 -0.19 17.59 2.88
C SER A 230 -1.38 18.57 2.95
N SER A 231 -2.54 18.17 2.42
CA SER A 231 -3.78 18.95 2.51
C SER A 231 -4.26 19.13 3.96
N GLN A 232 -4.19 18.07 4.77
CA GLN A 232 -4.56 18.15 6.20
C GLN A 232 -3.58 18.98 7.01
N GLN A 233 -2.27 18.87 6.76
CA GLN A 233 -1.25 19.68 7.40
C GLN A 233 -1.48 21.17 7.12
N ALA A 234 -1.83 21.54 5.89
CA ALA A 234 -2.16 22.93 5.56
C ALA A 234 -3.44 23.44 6.26
N LYS A 235 -4.42 22.55 6.52
CA LYS A 235 -5.61 22.90 7.32
C LYS A 235 -5.27 23.01 8.80
N LEU A 236 -4.47 22.09 9.31
CA LEU A 236 -4.00 22.05 10.69
C LEU A 236 -3.25 23.33 11.04
N GLU A 237 -2.30 23.74 10.19
CA GLU A 237 -1.54 24.99 10.35
C GLU A 237 -2.47 26.21 10.49
N LYS A 238 -3.44 26.36 9.58
CA LYS A 238 -4.44 27.45 9.63
C LYS A 238 -5.29 27.43 10.91
N LYS A 239 -5.68 26.25 11.38
CA LYS A 239 -6.46 26.11 12.62
C LYS A 239 -5.63 26.42 13.85
N VAL A 240 -4.38 25.95 13.90
CA VAL A 240 -3.42 26.27 14.98
C VAL A 240 -3.15 27.77 15.04
N ASP A 241 -2.95 28.45 13.91
CA ASP A 241 -2.79 29.90 13.85
C ASP A 241 -4.02 30.65 14.37
N SER A 242 -5.22 30.18 14.00
CA SER A 242 -6.48 30.77 14.46
C SER A 242 -6.67 30.58 15.97
N TYR A 243 -6.37 29.37 16.47
CA TYR A 243 -6.41 29.03 17.89
C TYR A 243 -5.45 29.91 18.70
N ASN A 244 -4.18 30.01 18.28
CA ASN A 244 -3.18 30.85 18.93
C ASN A 244 -3.57 32.34 18.93
N SER A 245 -4.18 32.81 17.84
CA SER A 245 -4.71 34.18 17.74
C SER A 245 -5.84 34.42 18.76
N ILE A 246 -6.74 33.47 18.96
CA ILE A 246 -7.82 33.57 19.95
C ILE A 246 -7.25 33.59 21.37
N LEU A 247 -6.29 32.71 21.69
CA LEU A 247 -5.63 32.69 23.00
C LEU A 247 -4.93 34.02 23.30
N SER A 248 -4.16 34.57 22.35
CA SER A 248 -3.51 35.87 22.54
C SER A 248 -4.51 37.00 22.78
N ASN A 249 -5.65 36.99 22.08
CA ASN A 249 -6.71 37.96 22.29
C ASN A 249 -7.37 37.82 23.67
N LEU A 250 -7.56 36.58 24.15
CA LEU A 250 -8.10 36.32 25.48
C LEU A 250 -7.14 36.80 26.57
N ASP A 251 -5.84 36.57 26.41
CA ASP A 251 -4.80 37.02 27.34
C ASP A 251 -4.74 38.54 27.43
N GLN A 252 -4.68 39.23 26.28
CA GLN A 252 -4.69 40.70 26.23
C GLN A 252 -5.96 41.29 26.86
N SER A 253 -7.12 40.72 26.53
CA SER A 253 -8.39 41.13 27.12
C SER A 253 -8.34 40.95 28.65
N SER A 254 -7.84 39.81 29.16
CA SER A 254 -7.74 39.57 30.60
C SER A 254 -6.77 40.51 31.33
N ALA A 255 -5.69 40.93 30.68
CA ALA A 255 -4.70 41.84 31.24
C ALA A 255 -5.24 43.28 31.38
N GLN A 256 -6.06 43.74 30.43
CA GLN A 256 -6.68 45.07 30.47
C GLN A 256 -7.68 45.26 31.62
N TYR A 257 -8.22 44.18 32.21
CA TYR A 257 -9.14 44.26 33.36
C TYR A 257 -8.45 44.06 34.72
N ARG A 258 -7.13 43.80 34.74
CA ARG A 258 -6.34 43.63 35.98
C ARG A 258 -5.52 44.87 36.34
N ALA A 259 -5.38 45.83 35.44
CA ALA A 259 -4.67 47.10 35.63
C ALA A 259 -5.65 48.20 36.04
#